data_AF-A0A812KF12-F1
#
_entry.id   AF-A0A812KF12-F1
#
_cell.length_a   1.000
_cell.length_b   1.000
_cell.length_c   1.000
_cell.angle_alpha   90.00
_cell.angle_beta   90.00
_cell.angle_gamma   90.00
#
_symmetry.space_group_name_H-M   'P 1'
#
loop_
_entity.id
_entity.type
_entity.pdbx_description
1 polymer ?
#
loop_
_entity_poly.entity_id
_entity_poly.type
_entity_poly.pdbx_seq_one_letter_code
_entity_poly.pdbx_strand_id
1 'polypeptide(L)'
;PRGHVPSSERDIAACGRQAVHASSSGITPMAGFAVALPLLVRRRSQRLKSGLHWRSRHRLLVASKLEVYSAEEVEAAALAKPLAVLGRAAEVVFRVGRFFLNLKLDELQGNTDSQYVKLRSAELRELLLVLGPCYVKLGQALANRPDIVRDDYMEELEALQDKVPPFPTEEAMRILAAELGEDPRRVFPELTPQPVAAASLGQVYRGRLRNGAEVAVKVQRPGLKDILVLDMYIFRTLAQLLNDWAQTNLGCNATLVVDEFAKKLWEEADYAHEAKNAEMFRRNFEADESVKIPKVFMQYVRQKVLA
;
A
#
# COMPACT_ATOMS: atom_id res chain seq x y z
N PRO A 1 11.72 33.34 -37.88
CA PRO A 1 11.54 34.09 -36.61
C PRO A 1 10.14 33.85 -36.03
N ARG A 2 10.10 33.25 -34.81
CA ARG A 2 8.92 32.89 -33.98
C ARG A 2 8.06 31.79 -34.61
N GLY A 3 7.82 30.60 -34.04
CA GLY A 3 7.91 30.15 -32.65
C GLY A 3 6.57 29.48 -32.31
N HIS A 4 6.38 28.22 -32.69
CA HIS A 4 5.21 27.41 -32.35
C HIS A 4 5.60 26.33 -31.33
N VAL A 5 4.99 26.40 -30.15
CA VAL A 5 5.06 25.38 -29.09
C VAL A 5 3.76 24.58 -29.15
N PRO A 6 3.78 23.22 -29.19
CA PRO A 6 2.56 22.43 -29.11
C PRO A 6 2.10 22.26 -27.64
N SER A 7 0.80 22.40 -27.46
CA SER A 7 0.05 22.16 -26.23
C SER A 7 -0.10 20.66 -25.95
N SER A 8 0.56 20.16 -24.91
CA SER A 8 0.37 18.79 -24.40
C SER A 8 0.14 18.75 -22.87
N GLU A 9 -0.71 19.66 -22.37
CA GLU A 9 -1.06 19.74 -20.94
C GLU A 9 -2.58 19.92 -20.69
N ARG A 10 -3.45 19.62 -21.67
CA ARG A 10 -4.91 19.79 -21.49
C ARG A 10 -5.74 18.51 -21.42
N ASP A 11 -5.16 17.33 -21.64
CA ASP A 11 -5.97 16.10 -21.74
C ASP A 11 -5.99 15.23 -20.46
N ILE A 12 -5.43 15.71 -19.34
CA ILE A 12 -5.45 14.97 -18.06
C ILE A 12 -6.59 15.43 -17.13
N ALA A 13 -7.37 16.45 -17.51
CA ALA A 13 -8.35 17.09 -16.61
C ALA A 13 -9.84 16.78 -16.89
N ALA A 14 -10.16 15.76 -17.69
CA ALA A 14 -11.53 15.54 -18.19
C ALA A 14 -12.33 14.40 -17.52
N CYS A 15 -11.81 13.69 -16.50
CA CYS A 15 -12.51 12.52 -15.93
C CYS A 15 -12.81 12.62 -14.41
N GLY A 16 -13.10 13.81 -13.87
CA GLY A 16 -13.31 13.91 -12.41
C GLY A 16 -13.96 15.19 -11.89
N ARG A 17 -14.91 15.80 -12.60
CA ARG A 17 -15.63 16.98 -12.08
C ARG A 17 -17.11 16.98 -12.44
N GLN A 18 -17.91 16.27 -11.66
CA GLN A 18 -19.33 16.54 -11.49
C GLN A 18 -19.75 16.17 -10.07
N ALA A 19 -19.58 17.12 -9.14
CA ALA A 19 -20.43 17.33 -7.97
C ALA A 19 -19.94 18.60 -7.24
N VAL A 20 -20.86 19.30 -6.59
CA VAL A 20 -20.69 20.49 -5.73
C VAL A 20 -20.80 21.86 -6.43
N HIS A 21 -22.04 22.20 -6.81
CA HIS A 21 -22.63 23.53 -6.57
C HIS A 21 -23.58 23.37 -5.36
N ALA A 22 -23.91 24.35 -4.52
CA ALA A 22 -23.47 25.72 -4.24
C ALA A 22 -24.36 26.20 -3.05
N SER A 23 -23.82 27.03 -2.14
CA SER A 23 -24.55 28.00 -1.29
C SER A 23 -23.50 28.68 -0.40
N SER A 24 -23.02 29.89 -0.76
CA SER A 24 -23.46 31.21 -0.25
C SER A 24 -23.18 31.39 1.26
N SER A 25 -22.54 32.45 1.78
CA SER A 25 -22.35 33.83 1.33
C SER A 25 -21.39 34.59 2.28
N GLY A 26 -20.59 35.51 1.72
CA GLY A 26 -20.28 36.84 2.27
C GLY A 26 -19.41 37.00 3.53
N ILE A 27 -18.24 37.64 3.39
CA ILE A 27 -17.94 39.03 3.81
C ILE A 27 -16.42 39.27 3.73
N THR A 28 -16.05 40.42 3.16
CA THR A 28 -14.68 40.91 2.86
C THR A 28 -14.22 41.98 3.89
N PRO A 29 -13.01 42.58 3.79
CA PRO A 29 -11.97 42.50 4.83
C PRO A 29 -11.65 43.86 5.51
N MET A 30 -10.80 43.87 6.53
CA MET A 30 -10.02 45.07 6.90
C MET A 30 -8.63 44.73 7.43
N ALA A 31 -7.66 45.51 6.96
CA ALA A 31 -6.24 45.49 7.28
C ALA A 31 -5.93 46.13 8.64
N GLY A 32 -4.76 45.84 9.23
CA GLY A 32 -4.17 46.73 10.21
C GLY A 32 -3.10 46.14 11.14
N PHE A 33 -1.87 46.61 10.94
CA PHE A 33 -0.81 46.82 11.93
C PHE A 33 0.13 45.68 12.37
N ALA A 34 1.39 45.86 11.95
CA ALA A 34 2.62 45.34 12.52
C ALA A 34 2.98 46.02 13.85
N VAL A 35 3.66 45.32 14.77
CA VAL A 35 4.86 45.77 15.54
C VAL A 35 5.64 44.55 16.03
N ALA A 36 6.97 44.63 15.95
CA ALA A 36 7.97 43.67 16.41
C ALA A 36 8.60 44.10 17.75
N LEU A 37 8.99 43.15 18.63
CA LEU A 37 10.37 42.86 19.10
C LEU A 37 10.39 41.92 20.35
N PRO A 38 11.51 41.20 20.63
CA PRO A 38 11.61 40.04 21.51
C PRO A 38 12.09 40.36 22.93
N LEU A 39 11.81 39.45 23.87
CA LEU A 39 12.49 39.41 25.17
C LEU A 39 13.28 38.11 25.33
N LEU A 40 14.60 38.27 25.37
CA LEU A 40 15.56 37.31 25.87
C LEU A 40 15.27 36.99 27.35
N VAL A 41 15.12 35.71 27.69
CA VAL A 41 15.45 35.22 29.04
C VAL A 41 16.52 34.14 28.92
N ARG A 42 17.71 34.51 29.40
CA ARG A 42 18.90 33.70 29.53
C ARG A 42 18.85 33.04 30.92
N ARG A 43 18.73 31.72 31.03
CA ARG A 43 19.15 30.99 32.25
C ARG A 43 20.00 29.77 31.88
N ARG A 44 21.27 29.85 32.31
CA ARG A 44 22.22 28.75 32.40
C ARG A 44 21.75 27.76 33.46
N SER A 45 21.79 26.46 33.16
CA SER A 45 22.00 25.41 34.15
C SER A 45 23.06 24.45 33.62
N GLN A 46 24.07 24.20 34.43
CA GLN A 46 25.21 23.34 34.16
C GLN A 46 24.91 21.87 34.50
N ARG A 47 25.50 20.98 33.70
CA ARG A 47 25.84 19.56 33.97
C ARG A 47 24.69 18.56 34.14
N LEU A 48 24.53 17.74 33.10
CA LEU A 48 24.58 16.27 33.21
C LEU A 48 25.50 15.75 32.10
N LYS A 49 26.78 15.53 32.43
CA LYS A 49 27.76 14.84 31.59
C LYS A 49 27.51 13.33 31.69
N SER A 50 26.48 12.84 31.02
CA SER A 50 26.28 11.40 30.76
C SER A 50 25.51 11.10 29.47
N GLY A 51 25.24 12.12 28.64
CA GLY A 51 24.42 11.99 27.43
C GLY A 51 25.19 11.89 26.11
N LEU A 52 26.53 11.82 26.12
CA LEU A 52 27.32 11.98 24.89
C LEU A 52 27.77 10.66 24.23
N HIS A 53 27.57 9.51 24.88
CA HIS A 53 27.90 8.19 24.30
C HIS A 53 26.72 7.46 23.64
N TRP A 54 25.46 7.88 23.86
CA TRP A 54 24.30 7.24 23.22
C TRP A 54 24.01 7.79 21.80
N ARG A 55 24.42 9.03 21.51
CA ARG A 55 24.11 9.72 20.25
C ARG A 55 24.89 9.21 19.02
N SER A 56 25.92 8.39 19.21
CA SER A 56 26.84 7.99 18.13
C SER A 56 26.50 6.65 17.47
N ARG A 57 25.50 5.91 17.96
CA ARG A 57 25.07 4.61 17.37
C ARG A 57 23.73 4.65 16.61
N HIS A 58 22.96 5.73 16.70
CA HIS A 58 21.61 5.80 16.11
C HIS A 58 21.52 6.68 14.86
N ARG A 59 22.58 6.70 14.04
CA ARG A 59 22.54 7.27 12.70
C ARG A 59 22.47 6.17 11.63
N LEU A 60 21.64 5.16 11.86
CA LEU A 60 21.11 4.34 10.77
C LEU A 60 19.95 5.14 10.18
N LEU A 61 20.28 6.04 9.25
CA LEU A 61 19.29 6.52 8.29
C LEU A 61 18.66 5.26 7.69
N VAL A 62 17.34 5.15 7.82
CA VAL A 62 16.56 4.13 7.12
C VAL A 62 16.72 4.43 5.62
N ALA A 63 17.78 3.91 5.02
CA ALA A 63 17.96 3.95 3.59
C ALA A 63 16.83 3.08 3.03
N SER A 64 15.91 3.71 2.29
CA SER A 64 14.93 2.98 1.51
C SER A 64 15.75 2.13 0.54
N LYS A 65 15.68 0.81 0.70
CA LYS A 65 16.45 -0.14 -0.12
C LYS A 65 15.58 -0.78 -1.20
N LEU A 66 14.26 -0.55 -1.16
CA LEU A 66 13.44 -0.75 -2.33
C LEU A 66 13.67 0.46 -3.23
N GLU A 67 14.28 0.18 -4.38
CA GLU A 67 14.37 1.12 -5.49
C GLU A 67 12.97 1.55 -5.90
N VAL A 68 12.88 2.79 -6.40
CA VAL A 68 11.68 3.29 -7.05
C VAL A 68 11.29 2.27 -8.13
N TYR A 69 9.99 1.93 -8.21
CA TYR A 69 9.52 0.99 -9.22
C TYR A 69 10.06 1.34 -10.61
N SER A 70 10.70 0.37 -11.25
CA SER A 70 11.16 0.43 -12.64
C SER A 70 10.66 -0.82 -13.36
N ALA A 71 9.93 -0.62 -14.45
CA ALA A 71 9.44 -1.72 -15.27
C ALA A 71 10.60 -2.56 -15.84
N GLU A 72 11.70 -1.91 -16.24
CA GLU A 72 12.89 -2.57 -16.78
C GLU A 72 13.57 -3.47 -15.74
N GLU A 73 13.64 -3.02 -14.48
CA GLU A 73 14.21 -3.82 -13.39
C GLU A 73 13.33 -5.02 -13.03
N VAL A 74 12.01 -4.83 -13.03
CA VAL A 74 11.05 -5.92 -12.82
C VAL A 74 11.16 -6.96 -13.93
N GLU A 75 11.22 -6.51 -15.17
CA GLU A 75 11.41 -7.38 -16.34
C GLU A 75 12.74 -8.14 -16.25
N ALA A 76 13.86 -7.45 -16.00
CA ALA A 76 15.16 -8.09 -15.86
C ALA A 76 15.18 -9.12 -14.71
N ALA A 77 14.60 -8.78 -13.56
CA ALA A 77 14.53 -9.68 -12.41
C ALA A 77 13.63 -10.91 -12.67
N ALA A 78 12.52 -10.73 -13.40
CA ALA A 78 11.63 -11.81 -13.79
C ALA A 78 12.28 -12.74 -14.82
N LEU A 79 12.92 -12.18 -15.86
CA LEU A 79 13.61 -12.92 -16.91
C LEU A 79 14.83 -13.70 -16.38
N ALA A 80 15.43 -13.27 -15.26
CA ALA A 80 16.45 -14.03 -14.57
C ALA A 80 15.92 -15.32 -13.90
N LYS A 81 14.59 -15.47 -13.74
CA LYS A 81 13.93 -16.62 -13.11
C LYS A 81 12.81 -17.19 -14.01
N PRO A 82 13.09 -17.62 -15.25
CA PRO A 82 12.07 -17.95 -16.24
C PRO A 82 11.15 -19.10 -15.80
N LEU A 83 11.68 -20.11 -15.11
CA LEU A 83 10.86 -21.22 -14.59
C LEU A 83 9.89 -20.77 -13.49
N ALA A 84 10.29 -19.80 -12.66
CA ALA A 84 9.41 -19.24 -11.63
C ALA A 84 8.28 -18.41 -12.27
N VAL A 85 8.61 -17.62 -13.30
CA VAL A 85 7.61 -16.88 -14.09
C VAL A 85 6.63 -17.82 -14.76
N LEU A 86 7.10 -18.86 -15.45
CA LEU A 86 6.24 -19.82 -16.13
C LEU A 86 5.35 -20.59 -15.14
N GLY A 87 5.92 -21.06 -14.03
CA GLY A 87 5.15 -21.74 -12.99
C GLY A 87 4.07 -20.82 -12.39
N ARG A 88 4.43 -19.57 -12.12
CA ARG A 88 3.49 -18.57 -11.61
C ARG A 88 2.40 -18.22 -12.62
N ALA A 89 2.75 -17.99 -13.88
CA ALA A 89 1.80 -17.71 -14.95
C ALA A 89 0.84 -18.89 -15.16
N ALA A 90 1.35 -20.13 -15.14
CA ALA A 90 0.52 -21.33 -15.24
C ALA A 90 -0.46 -21.45 -14.06
N GLU A 91 -0.01 -21.18 -12.83
CA GLU A 91 -0.90 -21.13 -11.66
C GLU A 91 -2.01 -20.10 -11.84
N VAL A 92 -1.65 -18.87 -12.20
CA VAL A 92 -2.59 -17.76 -12.39
C VAL A 92 -3.61 -18.11 -13.48
N VAL A 93 -3.14 -18.53 -14.64
CA VAL A 93 -3.99 -18.91 -15.79
C VAL A 93 -4.92 -20.05 -15.41
N PHE A 94 -4.42 -21.09 -14.72
CA PHE A 94 -5.25 -22.22 -14.31
C PHE A 94 -6.36 -21.80 -13.34
N ARG A 95 -6.03 -21.03 -12.30
CA ARG A 95 -7.00 -20.62 -11.27
C ARG A 95 -8.02 -19.62 -11.80
N VAL A 96 -7.56 -18.59 -12.53
CA VAL A 96 -8.44 -17.60 -13.16
C VAL A 96 -9.29 -18.25 -14.26
N GLY A 97 -8.69 -19.10 -15.09
CA GLY A 97 -9.39 -19.85 -16.13
C GLY A 97 -10.48 -20.75 -15.56
N ARG A 98 -10.23 -21.45 -14.44
CA ARG A 98 -11.25 -22.23 -13.73
C ARG A 98 -12.42 -21.36 -13.27
N PHE A 99 -12.15 -20.17 -12.72
CA PHE A 99 -13.21 -19.24 -12.29
C PHE A 99 -14.07 -18.77 -13.47
N PHE A 100 -13.47 -18.37 -14.59
CA PHE A 100 -14.23 -17.97 -15.78
C PHE A 100 -14.99 -19.15 -16.44
N LEU A 101 -14.41 -20.35 -16.42
CA LEU A 101 -15.11 -21.55 -16.88
C LEU A 101 -16.37 -21.80 -16.04
N ASN A 102 -16.23 -21.69 -14.72
CA ASN A 102 -17.32 -21.81 -13.77
C ASN A 102 -18.43 -20.76 -14.02
N LEU A 103 -18.06 -19.50 -14.25
CA LEU A 103 -19.02 -18.45 -14.65
C LEU A 103 -19.75 -18.80 -15.95
N LYS A 104 -19.02 -19.32 -16.95
CA LYS A 104 -19.62 -19.67 -18.24
C LYS A 104 -20.55 -20.87 -18.14
N LEU A 105 -20.22 -21.86 -17.31
CA LEU A 105 -21.08 -23.00 -17.04
C LEU A 105 -22.39 -22.58 -16.38
N ASP A 106 -22.34 -21.66 -15.41
CA ASP A 106 -23.54 -21.14 -14.77
C ASP A 106 -24.45 -20.40 -15.77
N GLU A 107 -23.86 -19.58 -16.65
CA GLU A 107 -24.60 -18.89 -17.71
C GLU A 107 -25.27 -19.88 -18.67
N LEU A 108 -24.55 -20.93 -19.09
CA LEU A 108 -25.09 -21.97 -19.97
C LEU A 108 -26.19 -22.81 -19.32
N GLN A 109 -26.14 -22.98 -18.00
CA GLN A 109 -27.15 -23.71 -17.23
C GLN A 109 -28.34 -22.84 -16.80
N GLY A 110 -28.28 -21.52 -17.05
CA GLY A 110 -29.30 -20.57 -16.60
C GLY A 110 -29.25 -20.28 -15.10
N ASN A 111 -28.15 -20.63 -14.42
CA ASN A 111 -27.93 -20.45 -12.98
C ASN A 111 -27.46 -19.00 -12.68
N THR A 112 -28.27 -18.01 -13.03
CA THR A 112 -27.91 -16.57 -12.90
C THR A 112 -28.69 -15.87 -11.79
N ASP A 113 -29.33 -16.62 -10.90
CA ASP A 113 -30.03 -16.07 -9.75
C ASP A 113 -29.08 -15.58 -8.66
N SER A 114 -29.62 -14.83 -7.70
CA SER A 114 -28.84 -14.16 -6.64
C SER A 114 -27.98 -15.13 -5.82
N GLN A 115 -28.37 -16.40 -5.68
CA GLN A 115 -27.58 -17.40 -4.96
C GLN A 115 -26.24 -17.68 -5.66
N TYR A 116 -26.24 -17.87 -6.99
CA TYR A 116 -25.03 -18.14 -7.74
C TYR A 116 -24.14 -16.91 -7.87
N VAL A 117 -24.74 -15.70 -7.97
CA VAL A 117 -23.97 -14.46 -7.93
C VAL A 117 -23.17 -14.35 -6.63
N LYS A 118 -23.81 -14.62 -5.47
CA LYS A 118 -23.13 -14.64 -4.15
C LYS A 118 -22.05 -15.72 -4.06
N LEU A 119 -22.33 -16.91 -4.59
CA LEU A 119 -21.35 -18.00 -4.63
C LEU A 119 -20.10 -17.58 -5.42
N ARG A 120 -20.28 -16.95 -6.58
CA ARG A 120 -19.18 -16.56 -7.47
C ARG A 120 -18.45 -15.31 -6.99
N SER A 121 -19.12 -14.35 -6.36
CA SER A 121 -18.43 -13.22 -5.73
C SER A 121 -17.56 -13.68 -4.56
N ALA A 122 -18.03 -14.62 -3.73
CA ALA A 122 -17.21 -15.25 -2.70
C ALA A 122 -16.06 -16.08 -3.29
N GLU A 123 -16.29 -16.83 -4.37
CA GLU A 123 -15.23 -17.57 -5.08
C GLU A 123 -14.15 -16.64 -5.63
N LEU A 124 -14.53 -15.47 -6.19
CA LEU A 124 -13.58 -14.47 -6.64
C LEU A 124 -12.73 -13.94 -5.47
N ARG A 125 -13.35 -13.62 -4.33
CA ARG A 125 -12.63 -13.17 -3.14
C ARG A 125 -11.60 -14.21 -2.69
N GLU A 126 -12.01 -15.47 -2.56
CA GLU A 126 -11.11 -16.57 -2.19
C GLU A 126 -10.00 -16.78 -3.23
N LEU A 127 -10.32 -16.67 -4.53
CA LEU A 127 -9.33 -16.73 -5.60
C LEU A 127 -8.24 -15.66 -5.42
N LEU A 128 -8.63 -14.42 -5.14
CA LEU A 128 -7.67 -13.32 -4.92
C LEU A 128 -6.82 -13.53 -3.67
N LEU A 129 -7.41 -14.06 -2.59
CA LEU A 129 -6.67 -14.45 -1.37
C LEU A 129 -5.61 -15.51 -1.65
N VAL A 130 -5.97 -16.55 -2.40
CA VAL A 130 -5.08 -17.65 -2.74
C VAL A 130 -3.99 -17.23 -3.72
N LEU A 131 -4.31 -16.36 -4.68
CA LEU A 131 -3.31 -15.80 -5.59
C LEU A 131 -2.35 -14.87 -4.84
N GLY A 132 -2.78 -14.22 -3.75
CA GLY A 132 -1.88 -13.55 -2.82
C GLY A 132 -1.80 -12.03 -3.00
N PRO A 133 -0.75 -11.37 -2.49
CA PRO A 133 -0.77 -9.95 -2.12
C PRO A 133 -1.11 -9.00 -3.27
N CYS A 134 -0.58 -9.21 -4.47
CA CYS A 134 -0.88 -8.39 -5.66
C CYS A 134 -2.36 -8.44 -6.03
N TYR A 135 -2.94 -9.63 -5.97
CA TYR A 135 -4.33 -9.89 -6.34
C TYR A 135 -5.30 -9.42 -5.26
N VAL A 136 -4.94 -9.56 -3.99
CA VAL A 136 -5.68 -8.94 -2.88
C VAL A 136 -5.70 -7.42 -3.06
N LYS A 137 -4.57 -6.80 -3.40
CA LYS A 137 -4.50 -5.35 -3.68
C LYS A 137 -5.28 -4.93 -4.91
N LEU A 138 -5.27 -5.74 -5.96
CA LEU A 138 -6.12 -5.52 -7.12
C LEU A 138 -7.61 -5.56 -6.72
N GLY A 139 -8.03 -6.55 -5.94
CA GLY A 139 -9.38 -6.64 -5.39
C GLY A 139 -9.77 -5.42 -4.55
N GLN A 140 -8.87 -4.96 -3.66
CA GLN A 140 -9.08 -3.74 -2.86
C GLN A 140 -9.22 -2.49 -3.75
N ALA A 141 -8.46 -2.39 -4.84
CA ALA A 141 -8.58 -1.27 -5.78
C ALA A 141 -9.92 -1.33 -6.54
N LEU A 142 -10.35 -2.52 -6.95
CA LEU A 142 -11.62 -2.75 -7.66
C LEU A 142 -12.85 -2.54 -6.77
N ALA A 143 -12.77 -2.86 -5.48
CA ALA A 143 -13.84 -2.64 -4.52
C ALA A 143 -14.26 -1.16 -4.40
N ASN A 144 -13.38 -0.24 -4.80
CA ASN A 144 -13.64 1.21 -4.77
C ASN A 144 -14.05 1.76 -6.15
N ARG A 145 -14.39 0.90 -7.13
CA ARG A 145 -14.69 1.26 -8.52
C ARG A 145 -16.00 0.64 -9.03
N PRO A 146 -17.16 1.26 -8.69
CA PRO A 146 -18.48 0.77 -9.12
C PRO A 146 -18.71 0.83 -10.64
N ASP A 147 -17.87 1.58 -11.35
CA ASP A 147 -17.87 1.62 -12.81
C ASP A 147 -17.26 0.36 -13.46
N ILE A 148 -16.55 -0.47 -12.69
CA ILE A 148 -15.83 -1.65 -13.20
C ILE A 148 -16.45 -2.96 -12.69
N VAL A 149 -16.91 -2.97 -11.44
CA VAL A 149 -17.38 -4.18 -10.75
C VAL A 149 -18.82 -3.99 -10.30
N ARG A 150 -19.65 -5.03 -10.48
CA ARG A 150 -21.03 -5.06 -9.98
C ARG A 150 -21.08 -4.96 -8.46
N ASP A 151 -22.11 -4.31 -7.93
CA ASP A 151 -22.33 -4.10 -6.48
C ASP A 151 -22.18 -5.40 -5.67
N ASP A 152 -22.79 -6.51 -6.11
CA ASP A 152 -22.72 -7.82 -5.42
C ASP A 152 -21.27 -8.33 -5.24
N TYR A 153 -20.39 -7.98 -6.17
CA TYR A 153 -18.98 -8.36 -6.14
C TYR A 153 -18.16 -7.34 -5.35
N MET A 154 -18.51 -6.06 -5.39
CA MET A 154 -17.84 -5.04 -4.59
C MET A 154 -17.94 -5.33 -3.09
N GLU A 155 -19.13 -5.67 -2.59
CA GLU A 155 -19.36 -6.02 -1.17
C GLU A 155 -18.44 -7.17 -0.72
N GLU A 156 -18.25 -8.18 -1.56
CA GLU A 156 -17.33 -9.29 -1.26
C GLU A 156 -15.86 -8.88 -1.35
N LEU A 157 -15.49 -8.01 -2.28
CA LEU A 157 -14.12 -7.49 -2.40
C LEU A 157 -13.76 -6.51 -1.28
N GLU A 158 -14.72 -5.79 -0.70
CA GLU A 158 -14.49 -4.94 0.49
C GLU A 158 -13.99 -5.76 1.67
N ALA A 159 -14.44 -7.01 1.81
CA ALA A 159 -13.95 -7.90 2.85
C ALA A 159 -12.44 -8.19 2.76
N LEU A 160 -11.80 -7.98 1.59
CA LEU A 160 -10.35 -8.09 1.43
C LEU A 160 -9.58 -6.99 2.18
N GLN A 161 -10.24 -5.91 2.62
CA GLN A 161 -9.60 -4.84 3.41
C GLN A 161 -9.31 -5.31 4.84
N ASP A 162 -10.27 -6.00 5.46
CA ASP A 162 -10.23 -6.35 6.88
C ASP A 162 -9.96 -7.84 7.16
N LYS A 163 -10.23 -8.73 6.20
CA LYS A 163 -10.25 -10.19 6.42
C LYS A 163 -9.20 -10.93 5.57
N VAL A 164 -7.95 -10.50 5.65
CA VAL A 164 -6.84 -11.24 5.03
C VAL A 164 -6.28 -12.24 6.05
N PRO A 165 -6.08 -13.52 5.71
CA PRO A 165 -5.51 -14.49 6.63
C PRO A 165 -4.04 -14.15 6.98
N PRO A 166 -3.63 -14.35 8.25
CA PRO A 166 -2.25 -14.19 8.67
C PRO A 166 -1.36 -15.29 8.09
N PHE A 167 -0.07 -14.99 7.96
CA PHE A 167 0.97 -15.98 7.68
C PHE A 167 1.59 -16.48 9.00
N PRO A 168 2.32 -17.61 9.01
CA PRO A 168 2.83 -18.22 10.24
C PRO A 168 3.62 -17.24 11.11
N THR A 169 3.25 -17.13 12.39
CA THR A 169 3.90 -16.21 13.34
C THR A 169 5.40 -16.47 13.46
N GLU A 170 5.85 -17.71 13.39
CA GLU A 170 7.28 -18.05 13.44
C GLU A 170 8.08 -17.39 12.31
N GLU A 171 7.48 -17.20 11.14
CA GLU A 171 8.12 -16.50 10.04
C GLU A 171 8.14 -14.98 10.26
N ALA A 172 7.06 -14.43 10.82
CA ALA A 172 7.03 -13.02 11.20
C ALA A 172 8.07 -12.70 12.28
N MET A 173 8.22 -13.56 13.29
CA MET A 173 9.20 -13.38 14.36
C MET A 173 10.64 -13.49 13.83
N ARG A 174 10.91 -14.39 12.87
CA ARG A 174 12.20 -14.46 12.17
C ARG A 174 12.51 -13.19 11.38
N ILE A 175 11.54 -12.65 10.63
CA ILE A 175 11.70 -11.38 9.91
C ILE A 175 11.97 -10.24 10.90
N LEU A 176 11.18 -10.16 11.97
CA LEU A 176 11.31 -9.12 12.98
C LEU A 176 12.69 -9.17 13.66
N ALA A 177 13.16 -10.35 14.03
CA ALA A 177 14.50 -10.53 14.61
C ALA A 177 15.61 -10.12 13.63
N ALA A 178 15.49 -10.50 12.35
CA ALA A 178 16.48 -10.17 11.32
C ALA A 178 16.56 -8.66 11.05
N GLU A 179 15.42 -7.97 10.98
CA GLU A 179 15.36 -6.53 10.71
C GLU A 179 15.79 -5.68 11.91
N LEU A 180 15.51 -6.15 13.14
CA LEU A 180 15.93 -5.48 14.37
C LEU A 180 17.39 -5.77 14.74
N GLY A 181 17.93 -6.93 14.34
CA GLY A 181 19.27 -7.39 14.69
C GLY A 181 19.40 -7.95 16.11
N GLU A 182 18.28 -8.16 16.81
CA GLU A 182 18.21 -8.75 18.14
C GLU A 182 16.85 -9.43 18.35
N ASP A 183 16.70 -10.15 19.48
CA ASP A 183 15.41 -10.75 19.85
C ASP A 183 14.32 -9.67 19.95
N PRO A 184 13.19 -9.81 19.22
CA PRO A 184 12.08 -8.86 19.25
C PRO A 184 11.57 -8.55 20.67
N ARG A 185 11.60 -9.52 21.59
CA ARG A 185 11.14 -9.33 22.97
C ARG A 185 12.07 -8.42 23.79
N ARG A 186 13.31 -8.21 23.34
CA ARG A 186 14.20 -7.20 23.95
C ARG A 186 13.78 -5.80 23.55
N VAL A 187 13.21 -5.61 22.36
CA VAL A 187 12.71 -4.32 21.87
C VAL A 187 11.29 -4.06 22.35
N PHE A 188 10.44 -5.09 22.26
CA PHE A 188 9.03 -5.11 22.64
C PHE A 188 8.79 -6.15 23.76
N PRO A 189 9.01 -5.81 25.05
CA PRO A 189 8.88 -6.76 26.16
C PRO A 189 7.52 -7.48 26.23
N GLU A 190 6.45 -6.79 25.85
CA GLU A 190 5.13 -7.38 25.66
C GLU A 190 4.85 -7.36 24.16
N LEU A 191 4.90 -8.51 23.49
CA LEU A 191 4.50 -8.67 22.10
C LEU A 191 3.48 -9.81 22.04
N THR A 192 2.35 -9.59 21.38
CA THR A 192 1.31 -10.62 21.29
C THR A 192 1.82 -11.87 20.56
N PRO A 193 1.46 -13.07 21.03
CA PRO A 193 1.89 -14.32 20.37
C PRO A 193 1.18 -14.56 19.04
N GLN A 194 0.06 -13.88 18.78
CA GLN A 194 -0.67 -13.91 17.52
C GLN A 194 -0.85 -12.48 16.99
N PRO A 195 -0.97 -12.30 15.66
CA PRO A 195 -1.26 -11.00 15.09
C PRO A 195 -2.64 -10.52 15.52
N VAL A 196 -2.78 -9.21 15.75
CA VAL A 196 -4.07 -8.56 16.03
C VAL A 196 -4.81 -8.18 14.76
N ALA A 197 -4.09 -8.05 13.64
CA ALA A 197 -4.66 -7.82 12.32
C ALA A 197 -3.72 -8.40 11.24
N ALA A 198 -4.28 -8.73 10.09
CA ALA A 198 -3.51 -9.07 8.91
C ALA A 198 -4.04 -8.27 7.72
N ALA A 199 -3.11 -7.81 6.88
CA ALA A 199 -3.37 -6.99 5.72
C ALA A 199 -2.79 -7.67 4.47
N SER A 200 -2.97 -7.03 3.32
CA SER A 200 -2.49 -7.53 2.04
C SER A 200 -0.97 -7.73 2.01
N LEU A 201 -0.16 -6.78 2.48
CA LEU A 201 1.31 -6.86 2.41
C LEU A 201 2.02 -7.34 3.69
N GLY A 202 1.28 -7.55 4.79
CA GLY A 202 1.88 -7.90 6.07
C GLY A 202 0.84 -8.20 7.15
N GLN A 203 1.30 -8.37 8.39
CA GLN A 203 0.44 -8.51 9.56
C GLN A 203 0.95 -7.69 10.73
N VAL A 204 0.04 -7.37 11.66
CA VAL A 204 0.27 -6.43 12.75
C VAL A 204 0.18 -7.18 14.07
N TYR A 205 1.16 -6.95 14.94
CA TYR A 205 1.18 -7.42 16.32
C TYR A 205 0.99 -6.24 17.26
N ARG A 206 0.40 -6.50 18.42
CA ARG A 206 0.37 -5.49 19.49
C ARG A 206 1.61 -5.65 20.34
N GLY A 207 2.34 -4.55 20.52
CA GLY A 207 3.59 -4.49 21.25
C GLY A 207 3.56 -3.44 22.37
N ARG A 208 4.51 -3.52 23.30
CA ARG A 208 4.85 -2.45 24.25
C ARG A 208 6.34 -2.18 24.19
N LEU A 209 6.72 -0.91 24.11
CA LEU A 209 8.11 -0.46 24.20
C LEU A 209 8.58 -0.40 25.65
N ARG A 210 9.91 -0.42 25.86
CA ARG A 210 10.51 -0.30 27.21
C ARG A 210 10.16 0.99 27.96
N ASN A 211 9.78 2.05 27.25
CA ASN A 211 9.31 3.30 27.85
C ASN A 211 7.82 3.25 28.24
N GLY A 212 7.16 2.10 28.10
CA GLY A 212 5.75 1.88 28.43
C GLY A 212 4.76 2.14 27.29
N ALA A 213 5.19 2.73 26.17
CA ALA A 213 4.29 3.06 25.05
C ALA A 213 3.78 1.78 24.36
N GLU A 214 2.46 1.72 24.15
CA GLU A 214 1.81 0.66 23.35
C GLU A 214 1.97 0.99 21.85
N VAL A 215 2.30 -0.03 21.05
CA VAL A 215 2.64 0.12 19.63
C VAL A 215 2.01 -0.98 18.79
N ALA A 216 1.73 -0.67 17.52
CA ALA A 216 1.35 -1.64 16.51
C ALA A 216 2.58 -2.00 15.68
N VAL A 217 3.05 -3.24 15.77
CA VAL A 217 4.24 -3.73 15.06
C VAL A 217 3.82 -4.46 13.79
N LYS A 218 3.92 -3.77 12.66
CA LYS A 218 3.63 -4.31 11.32
C LYS A 218 4.86 -5.04 10.78
N VAL A 219 4.67 -6.29 10.36
CA VAL A 219 5.69 -7.16 9.77
C VAL A 219 5.26 -7.54 8.36
N GLN A 220 6.14 -7.36 7.38
CA GLN A 220 5.88 -7.67 5.97
C GLN A 220 5.76 -9.19 5.74
N ARG A 221 4.94 -9.57 4.76
CA ARG A 221 4.85 -10.97 4.30
C ARG A 221 6.21 -11.47 3.80
N PRO A 222 6.54 -12.74 4.08
CA PRO A 222 7.77 -13.36 3.59
C PRO A 222 7.78 -13.40 2.06
N GLY A 223 8.96 -13.19 1.47
CA GLY A 223 9.14 -13.29 0.01
C GLY A 223 8.38 -12.26 -0.82
N LEU A 224 7.81 -11.20 -0.20
CA LEU A 224 6.93 -10.25 -0.90
C LEU A 224 7.56 -9.67 -2.17
N LYS A 225 8.83 -9.25 -2.14
CA LYS A 225 9.52 -8.68 -3.31
C LYS A 225 9.53 -9.64 -4.50
N ASP A 226 9.81 -10.92 -4.28
CA ASP A 226 9.83 -11.90 -5.37
C ASP A 226 8.43 -12.12 -5.95
N ILE A 227 7.41 -12.17 -5.10
CA ILE A 227 6.00 -12.28 -5.54
C ILE A 227 5.59 -11.06 -6.38
N LEU A 228 5.90 -9.85 -5.90
CA LEU A 228 5.60 -8.61 -6.61
C LEU A 228 6.26 -8.58 -8.00
N VAL A 229 7.54 -8.99 -8.10
CA VAL A 229 8.27 -9.03 -9.38
C VAL A 229 7.58 -9.97 -10.37
N LEU A 230 7.27 -11.21 -9.95
CA LEU A 230 6.63 -12.19 -10.83
C LEU A 230 5.25 -11.72 -11.30
N ASP A 231 4.41 -11.26 -10.36
CA ASP A 231 3.04 -10.85 -10.66
C ASP A 231 2.99 -9.57 -11.50
N MET A 232 3.85 -8.58 -11.25
CA MET A 232 3.87 -7.37 -12.07
C MET A 232 4.41 -7.61 -13.47
N TYR A 233 5.37 -8.54 -13.63
CA TYR A 233 5.79 -8.97 -14.96
C TYR A 233 4.62 -9.59 -15.73
N ILE A 234 3.83 -10.46 -15.08
CA ILE A 234 2.64 -11.07 -15.69
C ILE A 234 1.58 -10.02 -16.03
N PHE A 235 1.27 -9.10 -15.11
CA PHE A 235 0.31 -8.02 -15.34
C PHE A 235 0.72 -7.12 -16.49
N ARG A 236 1.99 -6.71 -16.54
CA ARG A 236 2.50 -5.83 -17.59
C ARG A 236 2.50 -6.54 -18.95
N THR A 237 2.87 -7.82 -19.00
CA THR A 237 2.81 -8.63 -20.23
C THR A 237 1.37 -8.73 -20.75
N LEU A 238 0.40 -8.99 -19.87
CA LEU A 238 -1.01 -9.05 -20.23
C LEU A 238 -1.53 -7.68 -20.69
N ALA A 239 -1.14 -6.61 -20.00
CA ALA A 239 -1.52 -5.24 -20.35
C ALA A 239 -0.97 -4.82 -21.71
N GLN A 240 0.26 -5.19 -22.05
CA GLN A 240 0.84 -4.97 -23.38
C GLN A 240 0.06 -5.70 -24.46
N LEU A 241 -0.31 -6.96 -24.22
CA LEU A 241 -1.10 -7.76 -25.16
C LEU A 241 -2.51 -7.19 -25.40
N LEU A 242 -3.14 -6.62 -24.36
CA LEU A 242 -4.50 -6.08 -24.42
C LEU A 242 -4.55 -4.57 -24.65
N ASN A 243 -3.41 -3.89 -24.83
CA ASN A 243 -3.35 -2.44 -24.82
C ASN A 243 -4.20 -1.82 -25.94
N ASP A 244 -4.13 -2.33 -27.16
CA ASP A 244 -4.89 -1.78 -28.29
C ASP A 244 -6.41 -1.96 -28.11
N TRP A 245 -6.80 -3.11 -27.55
CA TRP A 245 -8.19 -3.37 -27.18
C TRP A 245 -8.65 -2.42 -26.07
N ALA A 246 -7.84 -2.22 -25.04
CA ALA A 246 -8.16 -1.32 -23.91
C ALA A 246 -8.24 0.15 -24.36
N GLN A 247 -7.36 0.60 -25.25
CA GLN A 247 -7.43 1.95 -25.82
C GLN A 247 -8.73 2.15 -26.60
N THR A 248 -9.14 1.15 -27.39
CA THR A 248 -10.34 1.22 -28.22
C THR A 248 -11.64 1.14 -27.39
N ASN A 249 -11.70 0.27 -26.38
CA ASN A 249 -12.94 -0.05 -25.66
C ASN A 249 -13.07 0.65 -24.31
N LEU A 250 -11.95 0.98 -23.65
CA LEU A 250 -11.90 1.58 -22.31
C LEU A 250 -11.29 2.99 -22.32
N GLY A 251 -10.74 3.44 -23.46
CA GLY A 251 -10.11 4.75 -23.57
C GLY A 251 -8.86 4.92 -22.70
N CYS A 252 -8.23 3.82 -22.28
CA CYS A 252 -7.07 3.85 -21.38
C CYS A 252 -5.88 3.09 -21.94
N ASN A 253 -4.68 3.48 -21.51
CA ASN A 253 -3.46 2.74 -21.78
C ASN A 253 -3.27 1.70 -20.66
N ALA A 254 -3.54 0.43 -20.96
CA ALA A 254 -3.48 -0.65 -19.98
C ALA A 254 -2.09 -0.78 -19.35
N THR A 255 -1.02 -0.55 -20.12
CA THR A 255 0.35 -0.65 -19.62
C THR A 255 0.63 0.45 -18.59
N LEU A 256 0.23 1.69 -18.87
CA LEU A 256 0.38 2.80 -17.92
C LEU A 256 -0.45 2.60 -16.64
N VAL A 257 -1.65 2.03 -16.76
CA VAL A 257 -2.48 1.69 -15.58
C VAL A 257 -1.78 0.65 -14.70
N VAL A 258 -1.19 -0.39 -15.30
CA VAL A 258 -0.42 -1.39 -14.56
C VAL A 258 0.82 -0.78 -13.92
N ASP A 259 1.51 0.14 -14.59
CA ASP A 259 2.70 0.79 -14.05
C ASP A 259 2.40 1.67 -12.83
N GLU A 260 1.31 2.44 -12.88
CA GLU A 260 0.87 3.24 -11.73
C GLU A 260 0.43 2.35 -10.56
N PHE A 261 -0.26 1.23 -10.86
CA PHE A 261 -0.60 0.24 -9.85
C PHE A 261 0.65 -0.39 -9.22
N ALA A 262 1.63 -0.78 -10.04
CA ALA A 262 2.88 -1.37 -9.58
C ALA A 262 3.70 -0.38 -8.74
N LYS A 263 3.78 0.88 -9.17
CA LYS A 263 4.43 1.95 -8.40
C LYS A 263 3.82 2.11 -7.01
N LYS A 264 2.49 2.12 -6.90
CA LYS A 264 1.81 2.19 -5.60
C LYS A 264 2.08 0.97 -4.73
N LEU A 265 2.10 -0.23 -5.33
CA LEU A 265 2.48 -1.44 -4.61
C LEU A 265 3.92 -1.41 -4.09
N TRP A 266 4.87 -0.90 -4.86
CA TRP A 266 6.27 -0.75 -4.44
C TRP A 266 6.41 0.26 -3.30
N GLU A 267 5.72 1.41 -3.42
CA GLU A 267 5.68 2.43 -2.37
C GLU A 267 5.12 1.88 -1.06
N GLU A 268 4.13 0.99 -1.11
CA GLU A 268 3.53 0.36 0.08
C GLU A 268 4.36 -0.83 0.61
N ALA A 269 5.10 -1.52 -0.26
CA ALA A 269 6.03 -2.57 0.13
C ALA A 269 7.29 -2.00 0.82
N ASP A 270 7.60 -0.72 0.67
CA ASP A 270 8.65 -0.07 1.45
C ASP A 270 8.09 0.59 2.71
N TYR A 271 8.20 -0.09 3.85
CA TYR A 271 7.73 0.45 5.13
C TYR A 271 8.48 1.70 5.60
N ALA A 272 9.67 1.98 5.07
CA ALA A 272 10.34 3.25 5.30
C ALA A 272 9.64 4.41 4.58
N HIS A 273 9.09 4.15 3.40
CA HIS A 273 8.29 5.11 2.66
C HIS A 273 6.93 5.31 3.32
N GLU A 274 6.27 4.22 3.74
CA GLU A 274 5.03 4.26 4.53
C GLU A 274 5.20 5.10 5.82
N ALA A 275 6.29 4.88 6.57
CA ALA A 275 6.63 5.66 7.77
C ALA A 275 6.75 7.17 7.51
N LYS A 276 7.41 7.55 6.40
CA LYS A 276 7.56 8.96 6.01
C LYS A 276 6.22 9.58 5.66
N ASN A 277 5.38 8.85 4.92
CA ASN A 277 4.04 9.30 4.55
C ASN A 277 3.14 9.46 5.79
N ALA A 278 3.19 8.51 6.73
CA ALA A 278 2.45 8.60 7.98
C ALA A 278 2.87 9.81 8.83
N GLU A 279 4.17 10.10 8.93
CA GLU A 279 4.65 11.28 9.66
C GLU A 279 4.30 12.59 8.94
N MET A 280 4.31 12.62 7.60
CA MET A 280 3.81 13.77 6.83
C MET A 280 2.33 13.98 7.08
N PHE A 281 1.53 12.92 7.03
CA PHE A 281 0.09 12.96 7.29
C PHE A 281 -0.18 13.46 8.72
N ARG A 282 0.54 12.95 9.72
CA ARG A 282 0.44 13.43 11.11
C ARG A 282 0.69 14.93 11.23
N ARG A 283 1.66 15.49 10.50
CA ARG A 283 1.96 16.93 10.51
C ARG A 283 0.87 17.75 9.83
N ASN A 284 0.33 17.26 8.72
CA ASN A 284 -0.73 17.96 7.99
C ASN A 284 -2.02 18.07 8.81
N PHE A 285 -2.28 17.11 9.70
CA PHE A 285 -3.45 17.06 10.56
C PHE A 285 -3.16 17.43 12.03
N GLU A 286 -2.01 18.04 12.34
CA GLU A 286 -1.61 18.34 13.73
C GLU A 286 -2.56 19.33 14.44
N ALA A 287 -3.25 20.18 13.66
CA ALA A 287 -4.23 21.14 14.18
C ALA A 287 -5.68 20.65 14.14
N ASP A 288 -5.94 19.45 13.60
CA ASP A 288 -7.29 18.90 13.46
C ASP A 288 -7.58 17.88 14.57
N GLU A 289 -8.33 18.27 15.59
CA GLU A 289 -8.67 17.41 16.73
C GLU A 289 -9.62 16.26 16.36
N SER A 290 -10.27 16.31 15.19
CA SER A 290 -11.17 15.24 14.72
C SER A 290 -10.41 14.02 14.17
N VAL A 291 -9.12 14.18 13.85
CA VAL A 291 -8.30 13.14 13.23
C VAL A 291 -7.12 12.78 14.15
N LYS A 292 -7.02 11.51 14.54
CA LYS A 292 -5.88 11.00 15.34
C LYS A 292 -4.96 10.15 14.47
N ILE A 293 -3.75 10.64 14.23
CA ILE A 293 -2.72 9.91 13.50
C ILE A 293 -1.66 9.38 14.48
N PRO A 294 -1.42 8.05 14.52
CA PRO A 294 -0.46 7.47 15.43
C PRO A 294 0.96 7.95 15.10
N LYS A 295 1.77 8.13 16.15
CA LYS A 295 3.19 8.47 16.00
C LYS A 295 3.96 7.24 15.54
N VAL A 296 4.77 7.41 14.49
CA VAL A 296 5.71 6.39 14.03
C VAL A 296 6.99 6.44 14.88
N PHE A 297 7.44 5.28 15.36
CA PHE A 297 8.71 5.16 16.09
C PHE A 297 9.85 4.87 15.11
N MET A 298 10.34 5.91 14.44
CA MET A 298 11.38 5.84 13.39
C MET A 298 12.61 4.96 13.72
N GLN A 299 12.98 4.85 15.00
CA GLN A 299 14.08 4.00 15.44
C GLN A 299 13.84 2.49 15.21
N TYR A 300 12.58 2.07 15.09
CA TYR A 300 12.14 0.69 14.84
C TYR A 300 11.61 0.47 13.42
N VAL A 301 11.69 1.50 12.57
CA VAL A 301 11.35 1.38 11.15
C VAL A 301 12.52 0.74 10.41
N ARG A 302 12.20 -0.27 9.61
CA ARG A 302 13.10 -0.97 8.71
C ARG A 302 12.37 -1.22 7.38
N GLN A 303 12.99 -1.95 6.47
CA GLN A 303 12.38 -2.21 5.16
C GLN A 303 11.14 -3.11 5.28
N LYS A 304 11.15 -4.06 6.22
CA LYS A 304 10.08 -5.05 6.41
C LYS A 304 9.33 -4.94 7.74
N VAL A 305 9.67 -3.94 8.56
CA VAL A 305 9.11 -3.73 9.90
C VAL A 305 8.79 -2.25 10.11
N LEU A 306 7.59 -1.97 10.63
CA LEU A 306 7.10 -0.64 11.00
C LEU A 306 6.46 -0.71 12.39
N ALA A 307 6.77 0.25 13.25
CA ALA A 307 6.20 0.38 14.59
C ALA A 307 5.93 1.85 14.97
#